data_AF-A0A7C9JXK1-F1
#
_entry.id   AF-A0A7C9JXK1-F1
#
_cell.length_a   1.000
_cell.length_b   1.000
_cell.length_c   1.000
_cell.angle_alpha   90.00
_cell.angle_beta   90.00
_cell.angle_gamma   90.00
#
_symmetry.space_group_name_H-M   'P 1'
#
loop_
_entity.id
_entity.type
_entity.pdbx_description
1 polymer ?
#
loop_
_entity_poly.entity_id
_entity_poly.type
_entity_poly.pdbx_seq_one_letter_code
_entity_poly.pdbx_strand_id
1 'polypeptide(L)'
;MRRILPVLLLAAACGGDPPPVATAPVPSHTYACGGEPVALTGLDGPPTTRLGPNGQAALKGGEVRAPADLEAWRIVEETDDRVALIRELDTPVQHGSILQTHQYLLIERYGRDDAWNLRMSGRCDLRQVVPGHGEAALAFASATGTRLNLWVTEKDCASGRPATGRIKLAALEETDQEVRVVVAVRPVDGSVTCQGNPRTPFTVELSRPLGDRTVVDAAVHPPRRL
;
A
#
# COMPACT_ATOMS: atom_id res chain seq x y z
N MET A 1 37.68 -75.79 -21.56
CA MET A 1 37.41 -74.46 -22.19
C MET A 1 35.92 -74.18 -22.12
N ARG A 2 35.45 -73.34 -21.19
CA ARG A 2 34.12 -72.69 -21.25
C ARG A 2 34.09 -71.55 -20.22
N ARG A 3 33.58 -70.41 -20.69
CA ARG A 3 33.84 -69.04 -20.21
C ARG A 3 33.05 -68.72 -18.93
N ILE A 4 33.72 -68.02 -18.00
CA ILE A 4 33.11 -67.35 -16.84
C ILE A 4 32.51 -66.03 -17.34
N LEU A 5 31.20 -65.82 -17.14
CA LEU A 5 30.52 -64.54 -17.36
C LEU A 5 30.62 -63.68 -16.08
N PRO A 6 30.90 -62.37 -16.18
CA PRO A 6 30.79 -61.46 -15.04
C PRO A 6 29.35 -60.97 -14.92
N VAL A 7 28.80 -61.01 -13.69
CA VAL A 7 27.55 -60.37 -13.32
C VAL A 7 27.84 -58.88 -13.09
N LEU A 8 27.36 -58.02 -14.00
CA LEU A 8 27.33 -56.57 -13.78
C LEU A 8 26.15 -56.23 -12.84
N LEU A 9 26.45 -55.69 -11.66
CA LEU A 9 25.49 -54.94 -10.84
C LEU A 9 25.32 -53.54 -11.42
N LEU A 10 24.12 -53.20 -11.89
CA LEU A 10 23.73 -51.82 -12.20
C LEU A 10 23.10 -51.20 -10.94
N ALA A 11 23.83 -50.29 -10.29
CA ALA A 11 23.27 -49.38 -9.29
C ALA A 11 22.60 -48.21 -10.03
N ALA A 12 21.27 -48.16 -10.00
CA ALA A 12 20.50 -47.01 -10.48
C ALA A 12 20.60 -45.88 -9.44
N ALA A 13 21.33 -44.81 -9.79
CA ALA A 13 21.35 -43.57 -9.02
C ALA A 13 20.11 -42.75 -9.40
N CYS A 14 19.17 -42.60 -8.47
CA CYS A 14 18.05 -41.67 -8.61
C CYS A 14 18.53 -40.25 -8.28
N GLY A 15 18.91 -39.49 -9.31
CA GLY A 15 18.96 -38.03 -9.24
C GLY A 15 17.54 -37.47 -9.33
N GLY A 16 16.93 -37.18 -8.19
CA GLY A 16 15.68 -36.44 -8.12
C GLY A 16 15.98 -34.97 -7.88
N ASP A 17 15.62 -34.10 -8.83
CA ASP A 17 15.64 -32.66 -8.62
C ASP A 17 14.77 -32.27 -7.41
N PRO A 18 15.21 -31.34 -6.56
CA PRO A 18 14.35 -30.82 -5.51
C PRO A 18 13.12 -30.14 -6.13
N PRO A 19 11.93 -30.32 -5.56
CA PRO A 19 10.72 -29.70 -6.09
C PRO A 19 10.86 -28.17 -6.06
N PRO A 20 10.31 -27.45 -7.06
CA PRO A 20 10.31 -26.00 -7.04
C PRO A 20 9.60 -25.52 -5.78
N VAL A 21 10.29 -24.68 -5.00
CA VAL A 21 9.71 -23.97 -3.85
C VAL A 21 8.57 -23.12 -4.41
N ALA A 22 7.34 -23.50 -4.09
CA ALA A 22 6.17 -22.70 -4.43
C ALA A 22 6.26 -21.38 -3.67
N THR A 23 6.65 -20.31 -4.37
CA THR A 23 6.55 -18.95 -3.85
C THR A 23 5.06 -18.68 -3.65
N ALA A 24 4.62 -18.57 -2.40
CA ALA A 24 3.25 -18.17 -2.11
C ALA A 24 2.96 -16.84 -2.84
N PRO A 25 1.80 -16.67 -3.48
CA PRO A 25 1.44 -15.40 -4.11
C PRO A 25 1.42 -14.31 -3.03
N VAL A 26 2.23 -13.27 -3.24
CA VAL A 26 2.18 -12.06 -2.42
C VAL A 26 0.75 -11.52 -2.52
N PRO A 27 0.03 -11.33 -1.41
CA PRO A 27 -1.31 -10.75 -1.48
C PRO A 27 -1.20 -9.41 -2.20
N SER A 28 -2.00 -9.21 -3.24
CA SER A 28 -2.08 -7.94 -3.94
C SER A 28 -2.58 -6.89 -2.95
N HIS A 29 -1.67 -6.11 -2.39
CA HIS A 29 -2.00 -5.03 -1.47
C HIS A 29 -2.71 -3.93 -2.27
N THR A 30 -3.98 -3.70 -1.96
CA THR A 30 -4.70 -2.53 -2.48
C THR A 30 -4.31 -1.32 -1.65
N TYR A 31 -3.93 -0.24 -2.30
CA TYR A 31 -3.71 1.05 -1.66
C TYR A 31 -4.91 1.96 -1.93
N ALA A 32 -4.97 3.09 -1.25
CA ALA A 32 -5.96 4.12 -1.49
C ALA A 32 -5.33 5.50 -1.48
N CYS A 33 -5.86 6.37 -2.33
CA CYS A 33 -5.51 7.78 -2.41
C CYS A 33 -6.80 8.59 -2.24
N GLY A 34 -6.95 9.26 -1.09
CA GLY A 34 -8.18 10.00 -0.79
C GLY A 34 -9.44 9.12 -0.70
N GLY A 35 -9.28 7.83 -0.38
CA GLY A 35 -10.36 6.84 -0.35
C GLY A 35 -10.56 6.08 -1.65
N GLU A 36 -9.98 6.54 -2.77
CA GLU A 36 -10.07 5.84 -4.05
C GLU A 36 -9.06 4.69 -4.12
N PRO A 37 -9.48 3.48 -4.49
CA PRO A 37 -8.59 2.33 -4.57
C PRO A 37 -7.58 2.49 -5.69
N VAL A 38 -6.33 2.14 -5.39
CA VAL A 38 -5.20 2.17 -6.31
C VAL A 38 -4.41 0.86 -6.13
N ALA A 39 -4.38 0.03 -7.17
CA ALA A 39 -3.44 -1.08 -7.20
C ALA A 39 -2.02 -0.53 -7.43
N LEU A 40 -0.99 -1.06 -6.75
CA LEU A 40 0.39 -0.60 -6.95
C LEU A 40 0.85 -0.75 -8.41
N THR A 41 0.35 -1.76 -9.13
CA THR A 41 0.63 -1.92 -10.57
C THR A 41 0.14 -0.73 -11.41
N GLY A 42 -0.81 0.06 -10.91
CA GLY A 42 -1.24 1.31 -11.54
C GLY A 42 -0.20 2.43 -11.42
N LEU A 43 0.73 2.37 -10.46
CA LEU A 43 1.86 3.31 -10.38
C LEU A 43 2.86 3.07 -11.52
N ASP A 44 2.97 1.83 -11.98
CA ASP A 44 3.78 1.44 -13.14
C ASP A 44 2.96 1.38 -14.44
N GLY A 45 1.75 1.95 -14.42
CA GLY A 45 0.85 1.99 -15.57
C GLY A 45 1.43 2.76 -16.77
N PRO A 46 0.81 2.64 -17.96
CA PRO A 46 1.21 3.45 -19.10
C PRO A 46 1.10 4.95 -18.79
N PRO A 47 1.95 5.82 -19.39
CA PRO A 47 1.81 7.25 -19.26
C PRO A 47 0.45 7.73 -19.81
N THR A 48 -0.06 8.83 -19.27
CA THR A 48 -1.34 9.42 -19.67
C THR A 48 -1.38 9.84 -21.15
N THR A 49 -0.23 10.02 -21.80
CA THR A 49 -0.14 10.23 -23.25
C THR A 49 -0.64 9.04 -24.08
N ARG A 50 -0.80 7.86 -23.46
CA ARG A 50 -1.37 6.66 -24.08
C ARG A 50 -2.86 6.44 -23.80
N LEU A 51 -3.57 7.40 -23.22
CA LEU A 51 -5.01 7.31 -23.02
C LEU A 51 -5.75 7.06 -24.34
N GLY A 52 -6.75 6.19 -24.28
CA GLY A 52 -7.69 5.95 -25.37
C GLY A 52 -8.64 7.12 -25.62
N PRO A 53 -9.58 6.98 -26.56
CA PRO A 53 -10.53 8.04 -26.91
C PRO A 53 -11.38 8.51 -25.72
N ASN A 54 -11.78 7.60 -24.83
CA ASN A 54 -12.54 7.92 -23.63
C ASN A 54 -11.69 8.74 -22.65
N GLY A 55 -10.46 8.30 -22.36
CA GLY A 55 -9.50 9.06 -21.58
C GLY A 55 -9.25 10.47 -22.12
N GLN A 56 -9.04 10.58 -23.43
CA GLN A 56 -8.82 11.87 -24.09
C GLN A 56 -10.05 12.78 -24.04
N ALA A 57 -11.26 12.21 -24.08
CA ALA A 57 -12.50 12.94 -23.87
C ALA A 57 -12.68 13.37 -22.40
N ALA A 58 -12.34 12.49 -21.45
CA ALA A 58 -12.40 12.76 -20.02
C ALA A 58 -11.52 13.93 -19.60
N LEU A 59 -10.30 14.05 -20.16
CA LEU A 59 -9.40 15.18 -19.92
C LEU A 59 -9.97 16.55 -20.37
N LYS A 60 -11.01 16.54 -21.22
CA LYS A 60 -11.73 17.73 -21.69
C LYS A 60 -13.07 17.94 -20.97
N GLY A 61 -13.36 17.12 -19.96
CA GLY A 61 -14.60 17.15 -19.20
C GLY A 61 -14.78 18.42 -18.37
N GLY A 62 -15.99 18.58 -17.82
CA GLY A 62 -16.33 19.69 -16.95
C GLY A 62 -15.44 19.75 -15.71
N GLU A 63 -14.94 20.95 -15.40
CA GLU A 63 -14.07 21.24 -14.23
C GLU A 63 -12.72 20.52 -14.21
N VAL A 64 -12.45 19.67 -15.21
CA VAL A 64 -11.18 18.95 -15.34
C VAL A 64 -10.08 19.93 -15.75
N ARG A 65 -9.06 20.03 -14.90
CA ARG A 65 -7.81 20.73 -15.24
C ARG A 65 -6.79 19.68 -15.65
N ALA A 66 -6.73 19.39 -16.95
CA ALA A 66 -5.78 18.41 -17.48
C ALA A 66 -4.34 18.78 -17.06
N PRO A 67 -3.54 17.82 -16.57
CA PRO A 67 -2.16 18.09 -16.25
C PRO A 67 -1.36 18.50 -17.48
N ALA A 68 -0.45 19.46 -17.34
CA ALA A 68 0.40 19.89 -18.44
C ALA A 68 1.48 18.83 -18.78
N ASP A 69 1.85 18.01 -17.79
CA ASP A 69 2.94 17.03 -17.81
C ASP A 69 2.44 15.59 -17.95
N LEU A 70 1.60 15.30 -18.95
CA LEU A 70 0.94 13.98 -19.11
C LEU A 70 1.88 12.77 -19.08
N GLU A 71 3.15 12.91 -19.45
CA GLU A 71 4.17 11.85 -19.38
C GLU A 71 4.56 11.44 -17.94
N ALA A 72 4.38 12.34 -16.96
CA ALA A 72 4.65 12.07 -15.55
C ALA A 72 3.47 11.35 -14.86
N TRP A 73 2.29 11.38 -15.47
CA TRP A 73 1.09 10.74 -14.96
C TRP A 73 0.95 9.32 -15.51
N ARG A 74 0.36 8.46 -14.71
CA ARG A 74 0.17 7.03 -14.96
C ARG A 74 -1.32 6.75 -14.97
N ILE A 75 -1.74 5.94 -15.94
CA ILE A 75 -3.13 5.49 -16.05
C ILE A 75 -3.33 4.37 -15.04
N VAL A 76 -4.15 4.63 -14.02
CA VAL A 76 -4.58 3.64 -13.02
C VAL A 76 -5.77 2.85 -13.56
N GLU A 77 -6.70 3.54 -14.21
CA GLU A 77 -7.94 2.98 -14.74
C GLU A 77 -8.41 3.80 -15.95
N GLU A 78 -8.90 3.12 -16.98
CA GLU A 78 -9.63 3.72 -18.10
C GLU A 78 -10.77 2.77 -18.50
N THR A 79 -12.01 3.22 -18.31
CA THR A 79 -13.25 2.55 -18.72
C THR A 79 -14.11 3.51 -19.55
N ASP A 80 -15.34 3.10 -19.89
CA ASP A 80 -16.29 3.95 -20.62
C ASP A 80 -16.86 5.11 -19.78
N ASP A 81 -16.81 4.98 -18.46
CA ASP A 81 -17.42 5.88 -17.48
C ASP A 81 -16.46 6.44 -16.42
N ARG A 82 -15.21 5.96 -16.39
CA ARG A 82 -14.24 6.31 -15.35
C ARG A 82 -12.82 6.36 -15.88
N VAL A 83 -12.08 7.39 -15.48
CA VAL A 83 -10.66 7.57 -15.79
C VAL A 83 -9.95 8.01 -14.52
N ALA A 84 -8.98 7.21 -14.07
CA ALA A 84 -8.19 7.49 -12.89
C ALA A 84 -6.71 7.60 -13.26
N LEU A 85 -6.09 8.71 -12.87
CA LEU A 85 -4.69 8.99 -13.09
C LEU A 85 -3.98 9.26 -11.77
N ILE A 86 -2.73 8.82 -11.68
CA ILE A 86 -1.88 9.09 -10.52
C ILE A 86 -0.49 9.51 -10.97
N ARG A 87 0.18 10.30 -10.14
CA ARG A 87 1.62 10.50 -10.23
C ARG A 87 2.26 10.57 -8.86
N GLU A 88 3.52 10.18 -8.78
CA GLU A 88 4.37 10.54 -7.65
C GLU A 88 4.79 12.02 -7.77
N LEU A 89 4.96 12.68 -6.63
CA LEU A 89 5.44 14.06 -6.56
C LEU A 89 6.97 14.07 -6.51
N ASP A 90 7.60 14.89 -7.36
CA ASP A 90 9.07 15.09 -7.33
C ASP A 90 9.56 15.54 -5.94
N THR A 91 8.73 16.31 -5.24
CA THR A 91 8.96 16.72 -3.86
C THR A 91 7.72 16.43 -3.03
N PRO A 92 7.79 15.51 -2.05
CA PRO A 92 6.73 15.28 -1.10
C PRO A 92 6.32 16.57 -0.37
N VAL A 93 5.03 16.74 -0.12
CA VAL A 93 4.48 17.96 0.49
C VAL A 93 3.89 17.66 1.86
N GLN A 94 4.37 18.34 2.90
CA GLN A 94 3.81 18.24 4.23
C GLN A 94 2.50 19.05 4.33
N HIS A 95 1.41 18.42 4.77
CA HIS A 95 0.15 19.07 5.08
C HIS A 95 -0.33 18.60 6.46
N GLY A 96 -0.18 19.46 7.47
CA GLY A 96 -0.41 19.07 8.86
C GLY A 96 0.55 17.95 9.28
N SER A 97 0.03 16.81 9.72
CA SER A 97 0.81 15.62 10.07
C SER A 97 1.00 14.63 8.91
N ILE A 98 0.43 14.91 7.74
CA ILE A 98 0.44 14.00 6.59
C ILE A 98 1.51 14.46 5.59
N LEU A 99 2.41 13.56 5.21
CA LEU A 99 3.33 13.77 4.10
C LEU A 99 2.68 13.23 2.82
N GLN A 100 2.26 14.11 1.93
CA GLN A 100 1.65 13.76 0.66
C GLN A 100 2.75 13.45 -0.35
N THR A 101 2.71 12.26 -0.95
CA THR A 101 3.72 11.78 -1.92
C THR A 101 3.15 11.65 -3.32
N HIS A 102 1.82 11.62 -3.46
CA HIS A 102 1.17 11.41 -4.75
C HIS A 102 0.15 12.50 -5.04
N GLN A 103 -0.16 12.64 -6.32
CA GLN A 103 -1.31 13.41 -6.82
C GLN A 103 -2.22 12.48 -7.60
N TYR A 104 -3.52 12.66 -7.45
CA TYR A 104 -4.54 11.81 -8.05
C TYR A 104 -5.61 12.65 -8.72
N LEU A 105 -6.08 12.16 -9.86
CA LEU A 105 -7.13 12.75 -10.66
C LEU A 105 -8.13 11.64 -11.02
N LEU A 106 -9.38 11.80 -10.58
CA LEU A 106 -10.48 10.93 -10.92
C LEU A 106 -11.51 11.73 -11.71
N ILE A 107 -11.85 11.22 -12.88
CA ILE A 107 -12.84 11.79 -13.80
C ILE A 107 -13.88 10.70 -14.04
N GLU A 108 -15.15 11.04 -13.89
CA GLU A 108 -16.26 10.11 -14.06
C GLU A 108 -17.35 10.73 -14.92
N ARG A 109 -18.18 9.88 -15.52
CA ARG A 109 -19.44 10.31 -16.11
C ARG A 109 -20.51 10.42 -15.04
N TYR A 110 -21.06 11.63 -14.88
CA TYR A 110 -22.22 11.87 -14.02
C TYR A 110 -22.88 13.21 -14.37
N GLY A 111 -24.07 13.45 -13.80
CA GLY A 111 -24.80 14.70 -13.97
C GLY A 111 -25.73 14.68 -15.18
N ARG A 112 -26.05 15.88 -15.70
CA ARG A 112 -26.93 16.01 -16.88
C ARG A 112 -26.16 15.52 -18.11
N ASP A 113 -26.84 14.74 -18.95
CA ASP A 113 -26.32 14.19 -20.21
C ASP A 113 -25.13 13.22 -20.06
N ASP A 114 -24.91 12.67 -18.86
CA ASP A 114 -23.84 11.68 -18.58
C ASP A 114 -22.44 12.15 -19.04
N ALA A 115 -22.19 13.45 -18.85
CA ALA A 115 -20.95 14.09 -19.27
C ALA A 115 -19.78 13.73 -18.35
N TRP A 116 -18.56 13.75 -18.91
CA TRP A 116 -17.32 13.67 -18.14
C TRP A 116 -17.19 14.87 -17.21
N ASN A 117 -16.99 14.62 -15.92
CA ASN A 117 -16.82 15.64 -14.90
C ASN A 117 -15.75 15.25 -13.90
N LEU A 118 -15.06 16.26 -13.35
CA LEU A 118 -14.07 16.06 -12.30
C LEU A 118 -14.73 15.51 -11.04
N ARG A 119 -14.41 14.27 -10.66
CA ARG A 119 -14.88 13.68 -9.40
C ARG A 119 -13.96 14.02 -8.24
N MET A 120 -12.65 13.90 -8.45
CA MET A 120 -11.63 14.15 -7.44
C MET A 120 -10.35 14.67 -8.09
N SER A 121 -9.75 15.70 -7.50
CA SER A 121 -8.39 16.11 -7.79
C SER A 121 -7.73 16.52 -6.49
N GLY A 122 -6.64 15.86 -6.13
CA GLY A 122 -5.97 16.14 -4.86
C GLY A 122 -4.63 15.45 -4.72
N ARG A 123 -3.90 15.84 -3.68
CA ARG A 123 -2.70 15.14 -3.23
C ARG A 123 -3.06 14.17 -2.12
N CYS A 124 -2.32 13.08 -2.01
CA CYS A 124 -2.53 12.09 -0.97
C CYS A 124 -1.22 11.50 -0.46
N ASP A 125 -1.34 10.90 0.72
CA ASP A 125 -0.44 9.88 1.21
C ASP A 125 -1.02 8.53 0.76
N LEU A 126 -0.37 7.84 -0.19
CA LEU A 126 -0.88 6.59 -0.74
C LEU A 126 -0.76 5.49 0.32
N ARG A 127 -1.87 4.96 0.82
CA ARG A 127 -1.88 4.04 1.98
C ARG A 127 -2.53 2.72 1.71
N GLN A 128 -1.98 1.66 2.28
CA GLN A 128 -2.52 0.32 2.16
C GLN A 128 -3.89 0.24 2.84
N VAL A 129 -4.85 -0.34 2.12
CA VAL A 129 -6.18 -0.65 2.63
C VAL A 129 -6.12 -1.94 3.44
N VAL A 130 -6.54 -1.88 4.70
CA VAL A 130 -6.68 -3.04 5.57
C VAL A 130 -8.17 -3.31 5.79
N PRO A 131 -8.73 -4.42 5.27
CA PRO A 131 -10.16 -4.68 5.33
C PRO A 131 -10.74 -4.56 6.75
N GLY A 132 -11.81 -3.78 6.89
CA GLY A 132 -12.50 -3.53 8.17
C GLY A 132 -11.72 -2.67 9.17
N HIS A 133 -10.61 -2.05 8.77
CA HIS A 133 -9.77 -1.21 9.62
C HIS A 133 -9.50 0.14 8.95
N GLY A 134 -9.51 1.19 9.76
CA GLY A 134 -9.09 2.54 9.39
C GLY A 134 -7.58 2.71 9.45
N GLU A 135 -7.13 3.83 8.88
CA GLU A 135 -5.72 4.20 8.82
C GLU A 135 -5.15 4.57 10.19
N ALA A 136 -3.86 4.31 10.36
CA ALA A 136 -3.09 4.71 11.53
C ALA A 136 -1.82 5.45 11.13
N ALA A 137 -1.50 6.54 11.82
CA ALA A 137 -0.17 7.14 11.80
C ALA A 137 0.70 6.52 12.89
N LEU A 138 1.96 6.23 12.55
CA LEU A 138 2.92 5.59 13.43
C LEU A 138 4.05 6.55 13.79
N ALA A 139 4.57 6.42 15.00
CA ALA A 139 5.84 7.00 15.41
C ALA A 139 6.63 5.97 16.22
N PHE A 140 7.94 5.92 16.03
CA PHE A 140 8.81 5.12 16.88
C PHE A 140 8.78 5.65 18.32
N ALA A 141 8.66 4.76 19.31
CA ALA A 141 8.76 5.12 20.72
C ALA A 141 10.08 4.62 21.31
N SER A 142 10.30 3.31 21.32
CA SER A 142 11.52 2.68 21.83
C SER A 142 11.64 1.24 21.37
N ALA A 143 12.81 0.63 21.56
CA ALA A 143 12.99 -0.80 21.41
C ALA A 143 13.88 -1.34 22.54
N THR A 144 13.48 -2.45 23.15
CA THR A 144 14.22 -3.11 24.23
C THR A 144 14.10 -4.62 24.10
N GLY A 145 15.24 -5.31 23.97
CA GLY A 145 15.22 -6.75 23.64
C GLY A 145 14.44 -6.97 22.35
N THR A 146 13.49 -7.89 22.36
CA THR A 146 12.58 -8.20 21.25
C THR A 146 11.33 -7.31 21.20
N ARG A 147 11.15 -6.35 22.11
CA ARG A 147 9.96 -5.50 22.14
C ARG A 147 10.20 -4.22 21.34
N LEU A 148 9.42 -3.99 20.30
CA LEU A 148 9.33 -2.74 19.56
C LEU A 148 8.10 -1.96 20.03
N ASN A 149 8.29 -0.79 20.63
CA ASN A 149 7.22 0.07 21.10
C ASN A 149 6.97 1.20 20.10
N LEU A 150 5.70 1.38 19.73
CA LEU A 150 5.22 2.36 18.78
C LEU A 150 4.15 3.24 19.42
N TRP A 151 4.07 4.49 18.97
CA TRP A 151 2.90 5.33 19.15
C TRP A 151 2.00 5.21 17.94
N VAL A 152 0.73 4.87 18.18
CA VAL A 152 -0.29 4.72 17.15
C VAL A 152 -1.33 5.81 17.32
N THR A 153 -1.57 6.58 16.27
CA THR A 153 -2.65 7.56 16.21
C THR A 153 -3.62 7.16 15.10
N GLU A 154 -4.85 6.82 15.47
CA GLU A 154 -5.93 6.58 14.51
C GLU A 154 -6.24 7.85 13.71
N LYS A 155 -6.48 7.72 12.41
CA LYS A 155 -6.90 8.85 11.57
C LYS A 155 -8.42 9.01 11.48
N ASP A 156 -9.17 7.92 11.60
CA ASP A 156 -10.63 7.95 11.61
C ASP A 156 -11.15 8.69 12.85
N CYS A 157 -12.30 9.33 12.73
CA CYS A 157 -12.88 10.08 13.85
C CYS A 157 -13.26 9.14 15.00
N ALA A 158 -12.76 9.41 16.21
CA ALA A 158 -13.03 8.54 17.38
C ALA A 158 -13.58 9.31 18.59
N SER A 159 -14.02 10.56 18.43
CA SER A 159 -14.41 11.45 19.53
C SER A 159 -13.33 11.52 20.61
N GLY A 160 -12.05 11.65 20.22
CA GLY A 160 -10.93 11.78 21.15
C GLY A 160 -10.62 10.53 21.99
N ARG A 161 -11.24 9.38 21.68
CA ARG A 161 -10.96 8.12 22.36
C ARG A 161 -9.65 7.51 21.86
N PRO A 162 -8.84 6.91 22.75
CA PRO A 162 -7.67 6.17 22.33
C PRO A 162 -8.03 4.92 21.53
N ALA A 163 -7.05 4.40 20.79
CA ALA A 163 -7.15 3.17 20.00
C ALA A 163 -6.95 1.89 20.83
N THR A 164 -6.95 1.98 22.16
CA THR A 164 -6.72 0.84 23.07
C THR A 164 -7.68 -0.31 22.74
N GLY A 165 -7.14 -1.51 22.51
CA GLY A 165 -7.92 -2.70 22.15
C GLY A 165 -8.49 -2.70 20.72
N ARG A 166 -8.13 -1.72 19.89
CA ARG A 166 -8.58 -1.61 18.48
C ARG A 166 -7.43 -1.62 17.48
N ILE A 167 -6.18 -1.50 17.94
CA ILE A 167 -4.99 -1.57 17.09
C ILE A 167 -4.76 -3.01 16.62
N LYS A 168 -4.50 -3.18 15.33
CA LYS A 168 -4.14 -4.44 14.68
C LYS A 168 -2.80 -4.30 13.98
N LEU A 169 -1.89 -5.22 14.26
CA LEU A 169 -0.71 -5.47 13.41
C LEU A 169 -1.18 -6.29 12.21
N ALA A 170 -1.33 -5.64 11.05
CA ALA A 170 -1.82 -6.27 9.84
C ALA A 170 -0.72 -7.05 9.10
N ALA A 171 0.52 -6.57 9.16
CA ALA A 171 1.69 -7.26 8.64
C ALA A 171 2.94 -6.88 9.45
N LEU A 172 3.85 -7.85 9.55
CA LEU A 172 5.19 -7.69 10.10
C LEU A 172 6.15 -8.48 9.23
N GLU A 173 7.11 -7.78 8.64
CA GLU A 173 8.20 -8.39 7.89
C GLU A 173 9.52 -8.00 8.55
N GLU A 174 10.32 -8.99 8.92
CA GLU A 174 11.63 -8.80 9.52
C GLU A 174 12.71 -9.30 8.58
N THR A 175 13.64 -8.42 8.23
CA THR A 175 14.83 -8.75 7.45
C THR A 175 16.09 -8.52 8.30
N ASP A 176 17.27 -8.71 7.71
CA ASP A 176 18.55 -8.35 8.33
C ASP A 176 18.78 -6.84 8.44
N GLN A 177 18.03 -6.04 7.67
CA GLN A 177 18.23 -4.59 7.59
C GLN A 177 17.03 -3.80 8.10
N GLU A 178 15.83 -4.37 8.05
CA GLU A 178 14.59 -3.66 8.32
C GLU A 178 13.60 -4.47 9.14
N VAL A 179 12.75 -3.75 9.86
CA VAL A 179 11.50 -4.24 10.45
C VAL A 179 10.38 -3.39 9.85
N ARG A 180 9.60 -4.00 8.97
CA ARG A 180 8.54 -3.35 8.21
C ARG A 180 7.20 -3.68 8.85
N VAL A 181 6.47 -2.66 9.27
CA VAL A 181 5.20 -2.82 9.99
C VAL A 181 4.05 -2.21 9.22
N VAL A 182 2.92 -2.92 9.21
CA VAL A 182 1.63 -2.39 8.77
C VAL A 182 0.70 -2.47 9.95
N VAL A 183 0.27 -1.31 10.45
CA VAL A 183 -0.64 -1.21 11.60
C VAL A 183 -1.89 -0.45 11.15
N ALA A 184 -3.05 -0.98 11.54
CA ALA A 184 -4.35 -0.37 11.27
C ALA A 184 -5.20 -0.36 12.55
N VAL A 185 -6.25 0.44 12.58
CA VAL A 185 -7.11 0.57 13.77
C VAL A 185 -8.54 0.25 13.38
N ARG A 186 -9.20 -0.66 14.11
CA ARG A 186 -10.63 -0.90 13.95
C ARG A 186 -11.40 0.39 14.32
N PRO A 187 -12.25 0.94 13.44
CA PRO A 187 -13.02 2.14 13.73
C PRO A 187 -13.89 1.99 14.96
N VAL A 188 -14.35 3.11 15.53
CA VAL A 188 -15.35 3.03 16.61
C VAL A 188 -16.76 3.02 16.04
N ASP A 189 -17.59 2.12 16.56
CA ASP A 189 -19.00 2.04 16.17
C ASP A 189 -19.81 3.25 16.65
N GLY A 190 -20.84 3.59 15.89
CA GLY A 190 -21.80 4.65 16.21
C GLY A 190 -21.36 6.06 15.79
N SER A 191 -22.12 7.07 16.22
CA SER A 191 -21.86 8.47 15.91
C SER A 191 -20.61 8.98 16.62
N VAL A 192 -19.63 9.49 15.86
CA VAL A 192 -18.34 9.97 16.33
C VAL A 192 -18.00 11.35 15.78
N THR A 193 -17.18 12.11 16.52
CA THR A 193 -16.72 13.46 16.13
C THR A 193 -15.22 13.49 15.86
N CYS A 194 -14.78 14.47 15.07
CA CYS A 194 -13.40 14.59 14.57
C CYS A 194 -12.60 15.67 15.32
N GLN A 195 -12.43 15.50 16.63
CA GLN A 195 -11.68 16.44 17.49
C GLN A 195 -10.18 16.13 17.63
N GLY A 196 -9.68 15.23 16.78
CA GLY A 196 -8.35 14.63 16.91
C GLY A 196 -8.35 13.44 17.89
N ASN A 197 -7.37 12.55 17.74
CA ASN A 197 -7.25 11.34 18.53
C ASN A 197 -5.93 11.30 19.31
N PRO A 198 -5.91 10.78 20.55
CA PRO A 198 -4.69 10.68 21.33
C PRO A 198 -3.78 9.56 20.80
N ARG A 199 -2.47 9.74 20.99
CA ARG A 199 -1.48 8.68 20.76
C ARG A 199 -1.75 7.51 21.71
N THR A 200 -1.78 6.31 21.17
CA THR A 200 -2.01 5.06 21.92
C THR A 200 -0.75 4.20 21.86
N PRO A 201 -0.22 3.73 23.00
CA PRO A 201 0.95 2.86 22.99
C PRO A 201 0.61 1.50 22.39
N PHE A 202 1.53 0.95 21.59
CA PHE A 202 1.42 -0.37 21.00
C PHE A 202 2.78 -1.06 21.00
N THR A 203 2.82 -2.33 21.40
CA THR A 203 4.05 -3.12 21.36
C THR A 203 3.94 -4.22 20.32
N VAL A 204 4.94 -4.31 19.46
CA VAL A 204 5.17 -5.40 18.53
C VAL A 204 6.27 -6.29 19.11
N GLU A 205 6.03 -7.60 19.14
CA GLU A 205 7.04 -8.58 19.50
C GLU A 205 7.81 -8.99 18.23
N LEU A 206 9.13 -8.87 18.28
CA LEU A 206 10.05 -9.24 17.22
C LEU A 206 10.63 -10.64 17.46
N SER A 207 11.02 -11.32 16.40
CA SER A 207 11.70 -12.63 16.48
C SER A 207 13.12 -12.54 17.06
N ARG A 208 13.76 -11.38 16.94
CA ARG A 208 15.09 -11.08 17.52
C ARG A 208 15.20 -9.60 17.89
N PRO A 209 16.18 -9.20 18.73
CA PRO A 209 16.35 -7.80 19.10
C PRO A 209 16.53 -6.86 17.92
N LEU A 210 16.02 -5.62 18.00
CA LEU A 210 16.03 -4.67 16.87
C LEU A 210 17.44 -4.46 16.31
N GLY A 211 18.43 -4.22 17.17
CA GLY A 211 19.82 -3.95 16.76
C GLY A 211 19.89 -2.70 15.89
N ASP A 212 20.65 -2.79 14.80
CA ASP A 212 20.84 -1.69 13.83
C ASP A 212 19.76 -1.64 12.73
N ARG A 213 18.75 -2.52 12.81
CA ARG A 213 17.68 -2.58 11.81
C ARG A 213 16.82 -1.32 11.84
N THR A 214 16.45 -0.84 10.67
CA THR A 214 15.55 0.31 10.53
C THR A 214 14.09 -0.12 10.71
N VAL A 215 13.31 0.62 11.48
CA VAL A 215 11.86 0.41 11.55
C VAL A 215 11.17 1.25 10.48
N VAL A 216 10.27 0.63 9.71
CA VAL A 216 9.62 1.26 8.55
C VAL A 216 8.10 1.07 8.64
N ASP A 217 7.33 2.16 8.52
CA ASP A 217 5.90 2.12 8.19
C ASP A 217 5.74 1.69 6.73
N ALA A 218 5.32 0.45 6.55
CA ALA A 218 5.03 -0.14 5.24
C ALA A 218 3.56 0.03 4.83
N ALA A 219 2.72 0.64 5.67
CA ALA A 219 1.34 0.96 5.32
C ALA A 219 1.24 2.15 4.35
N VAL A 220 2.36 2.82 4.04
CA VAL A 220 2.45 3.95 3.10
C VAL A 220 3.31 3.58 1.90
N HIS A 221 3.04 4.24 0.77
CA HIS A 221 3.87 4.12 -0.43
C HIS A 221 4.44 5.49 -0.87
N PRO A 222 5.77 5.59 -1.09
CA PRO A 222 6.78 4.61 -0.69
C PRO A 222 6.84 4.41 0.85
N PRO A 223 7.32 3.25 1.35
CA PRO A 223 7.49 3.00 2.78
C PRO A 223 8.35 4.06 3.48
N ARG A 224 8.07 4.36 4.75
CA ARG A 224 8.74 5.45 5.48
C ARG A 224 9.38 4.99 6.77
N ARG A 225 10.61 5.44 7.01
CA ARG A 225 11.29 5.24 8.29
C ARG A 225 10.53 5.89 9.44
N LEU A 226 10.48 5.21 10.58
CA LEU A 226 9.95 5.69 11.85
C LEU A 226 11.02 6.26 12.79
#